data_AF-A0A4P5X5H2-F1
#
_entry.id   AF-A0A4P5X5H2-F1
#
_cell.length_a   1.000
_cell.length_b   1.000
_cell.length_c   1.000
_cell.angle_alpha   90.00
_cell.angle_beta   90.00
_cell.angle_gamma   90.00
#
_symmetry.space_group_name_H-M   'P 1'
#
loop_
_entity.id
_entity.type
_entity.pdbx_description
1 polymer ?
#
loop_
_entity_poly.entity_id
_entity_poly.type
_entity_poly.pdbx_seq_one_letter_code
_entity_poly.pdbx_strand_id
1 'polypeptide(L)'
;MPRGIKRRAKAKTEWTSHHRAHLLTGHDHFGRAFGGREALDLDLARAAWEELREELLAEFIADRPFERPAAWWWFDAPEPRREATEGEDNPDAENWLGSPAWWANHRERPEADALASRGCEPFRAYLTRLGLLTPEELHLAKIERHRRANP
;
A
#
# COMPACT_ATOMS: atom_id res chain seq x y z
N MET A 1 36.21 3.63 35.60
CA MET A 1 36.30 3.33 34.15
C MET A 1 34.89 3.07 33.61
N PRO A 2 34.26 3.99 32.87
CA PRO A 2 32.95 3.72 32.28
C PRO A 2 33.13 2.86 31.02
N ARG A 3 32.48 1.69 30.99
CA ARG A 3 32.49 0.77 29.85
C ARG A 3 31.62 1.36 28.74
N GLY A 4 32.25 1.78 27.64
CA GLY A 4 31.55 2.30 26.47
C GLY A 4 30.54 1.29 25.93
N ILE A 5 29.28 1.72 25.83
CA ILE A 5 28.19 0.97 25.21
C ILE A 5 28.56 0.77 23.73
N LYS A 6 28.95 -0.45 23.38
CA LYS A 6 29.23 -0.81 21.97
C LYS A 6 27.90 -0.78 21.22
N ARG A 7 27.70 0.26 20.40
CA ARG A 7 26.63 0.28 19.40
C ARG A 7 26.85 -0.92 18.48
N ARG A 8 25.97 -1.91 18.56
CA ARG A 8 25.94 -3.07 17.66
C ARG A 8 25.66 -2.52 16.26
N ALA A 9 26.60 -2.68 15.32
CA ALA A 9 26.32 -2.42 13.92
C ALA A 9 25.14 -3.32 13.51
N LYS A 10 24.02 -2.73 13.06
CA LYS A 10 22.96 -3.50 12.42
C LYS A 10 23.60 -4.22 11.25
N ALA A 11 23.69 -5.55 11.31
CA ALA A 11 23.92 -6.34 10.12
C ALA A 11 22.84 -5.92 9.13
N LYS A 12 23.21 -5.52 7.91
CA LYS A 12 22.22 -5.25 6.86
C LYS A 12 21.47 -6.56 6.64
N THR A 13 20.22 -6.61 7.08
CA THR A 13 19.36 -7.73 6.76
C THR A 13 19.18 -7.73 5.25
N GLU A 14 19.67 -8.75 4.55
CA GLU A 14 19.45 -8.87 3.12
C GLU A 14 17.98 -9.22 2.88
N TRP A 15 17.21 -8.25 2.40
CA TRP A 15 15.81 -8.45 2.04
C TRP A 15 15.72 -9.26 0.75
N THR A 16 15.11 -10.44 0.84
CA THR A 16 14.92 -11.31 -0.32
C THR A 16 13.80 -10.80 -1.24
N SER A 17 13.73 -11.34 -2.46
CA SER A 17 12.62 -11.07 -3.40
C SER A 17 11.24 -11.39 -2.81
N HIS A 18 11.14 -12.36 -1.89
CA HIS A 18 9.90 -12.66 -1.17
C HIS A 18 9.46 -11.53 -0.24
N HIS A 19 10.42 -10.88 0.45
CA HIS A 19 10.12 -9.71 1.28
C HIS A 19 9.63 -8.55 0.41
N ARG A 20 10.30 -8.28 -0.72
CA ARG A 20 9.85 -7.27 -1.69
C ARG A 20 8.44 -7.56 -2.19
N ALA A 21 8.18 -8.78 -2.67
CA ALA A 21 6.87 -9.19 -3.15
C ALA A 21 5.79 -8.99 -2.09
N HIS A 22 6.07 -9.35 -0.84
CA HIS A 22 5.13 -9.17 0.25
C HIS A 22 4.87 -7.67 0.55
N LEU A 23 5.88 -6.79 0.51
CA LEU A 23 5.66 -5.34 0.65
C LEU A 23 4.82 -4.76 -0.50
N LEU A 24 4.95 -5.31 -1.71
CA LEU A 24 4.21 -4.83 -2.89
C LEU A 24 2.75 -5.32 -2.88
N THR A 25 2.52 -6.61 -2.63
CA THR A 25 1.20 -7.26 -2.80
C THR A 25 0.42 -7.42 -1.51
N GLY A 26 1.10 -7.38 -0.37
CA GLY A 26 0.52 -7.67 0.93
C GLY A 26 0.28 -9.15 1.19
N HIS A 27 0.84 -10.04 0.37
CA HIS A 27 0.65 -11.48 0.50
C HIS A 27 1.99 -12.23 0.60
N ASP A 28 2.14 -13.03 1.65
CA ASP A 28 3.26 -13.97 1.77
C ASP A 28 2.93 -15.27 1.03
N HIS A 29 3.21 -15.30 -0.28
CA HIS A 29 2.95 -16.46 -1.13
C HIS A 29 3.71 -17.73 -0.73
N PHE A 30 4.75 -17.62 0.09
CA PHE A 30 5.69 -18.72 0.34
C PHE A 30 5.94 -19.00 1.83
N GLY A 31 5.33 -18.22 2.74
CA GLY A 31 5.60 -18.28 4.18
C GLY A 31 7.04 -17.95 4.55
N ARG A 32 7.71 -17.11 3.74
CA ARG A 32 9.16 -16.83 3.82
C ARG A 32 9.48 -15.34 3.98
N ALA A 33 8.47 -14.49 4.05
CA ALA A 33 8.64 -13.05 4.22
C ALA A 33 8.32 -12.68 5.67
N PHE A 34 7.49 -11.67 5.88
CA PHE A 34 7.11 -11.16 7.19
C PHE A 34 6.04 -12.00 7.91
N GLY A 35 5.66 -13.17 7.38
CA GLY A 35 4.60 -14.00 7.95
C GLY A 35 3.23 -13.82 7.27
N GLY A 36 2.28 -14.69 7.59
CA GLY A 36 0.93 -14.67 7.00
C GLY A 36 -0.03 -13.72 7.74
N ARG A 37 -1.29 -13.71 7.31
CA ARG A 37 -2.38 -12.87 7.86
C ARG A 37 -2.49 -12.89 9.39
N GLU A 38 -2.25 -14.03 10.02
CA GLU A 38 -2.42 -14.22 11.47
C GLU A 38 -1.14 -13.94 12.28
N ALA A 39 0.01 -13.80 11.63
CA ALA A 39 1.31 -13.71 12.27
C ALA A 39 2.26 -12.77 11.51
N LEU A 40 1.73 -11.67 10.99
CA LEU A 40 2.52 -10.67 10.27
C LEU A 40 3.40 -9.89 11.27
N ASP A 41 4.71 -9.98 11.12
CA ASP A 41 5.68 -9.19 11.86
C ASP A 41 5.76 -7.77 11.28
N LEU A 42 4.99 -6.86 11.89
CA LEU A 42 4.86 -5.48 11.44
C LEU A 42 6.11 -4.64 11.70
N ASP A 43 6.86 -4.96 12.74
CA ASP A 43 8.09 -4.25 13.04
C ASP A 43 9.15 -4.59 11.99
N LEU A 44 9.23 -5.87 11.61
CA LEU A 44 10.12 -6.31 10.54
C LEU A 44 9.68 -5.80 9.16
N ALA A 45 8.38 -5.83 8.86
CA ALA A 45 7.84 -5.28 7.62
C ALA A 45 8.05 -3.77 7.52
N ARG A 46 7.89 -3.02 8.62
CA ARG A 46 8.17 -1.58 8.68
C ARG A 46 9.65 -1.30 8.47
N ALA A 47 10.54 -2.07 9.10
CA ALA A 47 11.98 -1.91 8.92
C ALA A 47 12.41 -2.16 7.46
N ALA A 48 11.86 -3.20 6.83
CA ALA A 48 12.10 -3.48 5.42
C ALA A 48 11.53 -2.40 4.51
N TRP A 49 10.33 -1.88 4.82
CA TRP A 49 9.73 -0.79 4.09
C TRP A 49 10.60 0.47 4.16
N GLU A 50 11.05 0.89 5.34
CA GLU A 50 11.92 2.06 5.49
C GLU A 50 13.19 1.98 4.63
N GLU A 51 13.74 0.77 4.45
CA GLU A 51 14.93 0.54 3.64
C GLU A 51 14.65 0.44 2.13
N LEU A 52 13.51 -0.12 1.73
CA LEU A 52 13.18 -0.42 0.33
C LEU A 52 12.17 0.54 -0.31
N ARG A 53 11.57 1.43 0.49
CA ARG A 53 10.42 2.27 0.11
C ARG A 53 10.64 3.05 -1.17
N GLU A 54 11.74 3.77 -1.30
CA GLU A 54 11.98 4.66 -2.45
C GLU A 54 12.05 3.85 -3.75
N GLU A 55 12.76 2.73 -3.73
CA GLU A 55 12.92 1.83 -4.87
C GLU A 55 11.60 1.15 -5.24
N LEU A 56 10.95 0.50 -4.27
CA LEU A 56 9.70 -0.23 -4.49
C LEU A 56 8.57 0.69 -4.93
N LEU A 57 8.48 1.89 -4.35
CA LEU A 57 7.44 2.85 -4.72
C LEU A 57 7.65 3.38 -6.14
N ALA A 58 8.89 3.71 -6.52
CA ALA A 58 9.18 4.15 -7.88
C ALA A 58 8.91 3.05 -8.92
N GLU A 59 9.35 1.83 -8.65
CA GLU A 59 9.10 0.64 -9.50
C GLU A 59 7.60 0.38 -9.66
N PHE A 60 6.85 0.41 -8.55
CA PHE A 60 5.43 0.14 -8.56
C PHE A 60 4.63 1.24 -9.27
N ILE A 61 4.98 2.51 -9.09
CA ILE A 61 4.29 3.63 -9.78
C ILE A 61 4.52 3.57 -11.29
N ALA A 62 5.71 3.14 -11.72
CA ALA A 62 6.02 2.98 -13.14
C ALA A 62 5.21 1.84 -13.79
N ASP A 63 5.02 0.71 -13.07
CA ASP A 63 4.22 -0.43 -13.55
C ASP A 63 2.71 -0.17 -13.45
N ARG A 64 2.27 0.43 -12.34
CA ARG A 64 0.86 0.63 -11.97
C ARG A 64 0.63 2.07 -11.53
N PRO A 65 0.56 3.01 -12.48
CA PRO A 65 0.24 4.40 -12.17
C PRO A 65 -1.14 4.47 -11.50
N PHE A 66 -1.30 5.43 -10.60
CA PHE A 66 -2.53 5.65 -9.80
C PHE A 66 -2.83 4.60 -8.73
N GLU A 67 -1.91 3.67 -8.49
CA GLU A 67 -1.96 2.71 -7.39
C GLU A 67 -0.75 2.87 -6.45
N ARG A 68 -0.81 2.22 -5.29
CA ARG A 68 0.29 2.21 -4.32
C ARG A 68 0.50 0.79 -3.78
N PRO A 69 1.74 0.39 -3.47
CA PRO A 69 2.03 -0.93 -2.94
C PRO A 69 1.39 -1.13 -1.56
N ALA A 70 1.15 -2.37 -1.17
CA ALA A 70 0.51 -2.71 0.10
C ALA A 70 1.18 -2.03 1.31
N ALA A 71 2.52 -2.03 1.35
CA ALA A 71 3.29 -1.41 2.43
C ALA A 71 3.09 0.11 2.54
N TRP A 72 2.83 0.80 1.42
CA TRP A 72 2.47 2.21 1.47
C TRP A 72 1.14 2.41 2.19
N TRP A 73 0.15 1.55 1.92
CA TRP A 73 -1.14 1.59 2.63
C TRP A 73 -1.02 1.24 4.11
N TRP A 74 -0.06 0.40 4.49
CA TRP A 74 0.16 0.02 5.88
C TRP A 74 0.85 1.11 6.70
N PHE A 75 1.79 1.83 6.09
CA PHE A 75 2.76 2.64 6.84
C PHE A 75 2.75 4.12 6.50
N ASP A 76 2.36 4.49 5.27
CA ASP A 76 2.52 5.85 4.74
C ASP A 76 1.20 6.53 4.39
N ALA A 77 0.11 5.78 4.18
CA ALA A 77 -1.19 6.36 3.85
C ALA A 77 -1.63 7.35 4.94
N PRO A 78 -1.81 8.65 4.62
CA PRO A 78 -2.03 9.68 5.63
C PRO A 78 -3.40 9.57 6.30
N GLU A 79 -4.39 9.02 5.59
CA GLU A 79 -5.73 8.77 6.10
C GLU A 79 -6.37 7.54 5.45
N PRO A 80 -7.37 6.91 6.08
CA PRO A 80 -8.11 5.81 5.46
C PRO A 80 -8.89 6.23 4.21
N ARG A 81 -9.19 5.26 3.33
CA ARG A 81 -10.12 5.47 2.21
C ARG A 81 -11.55 5.70 2.71
N ARG A 82 -12.32 6.49 1.99
CA ARG A 82 -13.74 6.74 2.31
C ARG A 82 -14.61 5.58 1.83
N GLU A 83 -15.74 5.36 2.49
CA GLU A 83 -16.84 4.56 1.92
C GLU A 83 -17.34 5.28 0.66
N ALA A 84 -17.53 4.53 -0.43
CA ALA A 84 -18.21 5.08 -1.60
C ALA A 84 -19.67 5.31 -1.24
N THR A 85 -20.22 6.44 -1.68
CA THR A 85 -21.64 6.71 -1.57
C THR A 85 -22.45 5.73 -2.43
N GLU A 86 -23.62 5.34 -1.93
CA GLU A 86 -24.55 4.42 -2.62
C GLU A 86 -24.78 4.88 -4.08
N GLY A 87 -24.38 4.05 -5.05
CA GLY A 87 -24.50 4.34 -6.49
C GLY A 87 -23.18 4.57 -7.26
N GLU A 88 -22.02 4.60 -6.59
CA GLU A 88 -20.73 4.53 -7.29
C GLU A 88 -20.33 3.06 -7.51
N ASP A 89 -20.38 2.61 -8.77
CA ASP A 89 -19.82 1.32 -9.17
C ASP A 89 -18.32 1.30 -8.81
N ASN A 90 -17.94 0.42 -7.89
CA ASN A 90 -16.56 0.16 -7.55
C ASN A 90 -16.10 -1.14 -8.25
N PRO A 91 -15.53 -1.09 -9.46
CA PRO A 91 -15.02 -2.26 -10.15
C PRO A 91 -13.79 -2.89 -9.45
N ASP A 92 -13.19 -2.20 -8.48
CA ASP A 92 -11.99 -2.64 -7.77
C ASP A 92 -12.32 -3.39 -6.46
N ALA A 93 -13.60 -3.59 -6.14
CA ALA A 93 -14.03 -4.24 -4.89
C ALA A 93 -13.67 -5.75 -4.83
N GLU A 94 -13.58 -6.44 -5.97
CA GLU A 94 -13.37 -7.90 -6.02
C GLU A 94 -11.91 -8.34 -6.10
N ASN A 95 -10.96 -7.46 -6.41
CA ASN A 95 -9.59 -7.87 -6.79
C ASN A 95 -8.52 -7.44 -5.77
N TRP A 96 -8.53 -8.05 -4.58
CA TRP A 96 -7.37 -8.04 -3.67
C TRP A 96 -7.21 -9.41 -3.00
N LEU A 97 -6.52 -10.34 -3.69
CA LEU A 97 -6.01 -11.59 -3.12
C LEU A 97 -5.06 -11.30 -1.94
N GLY A 98 -5.66 -11.02 -0.78
CA GLY A 98 -4.97 -10.79 0.50
C GLY A 98 -5.47 -9.66 1.40
N SER A 99 -6.47 -8.81 1.05
CA SER A 99 -6.77 -7.62 1.89
C SER A 99 -8.23 -7.11 1.86
N PRO A 100 -9.00 -7.22 2.95
CA PRO A 100 -10.28 -6.48 3.10
C PRO A 100 -10.05 -5.06 3.66
N ALA A 101 -9.17 -4.28 3.02
CA ALA A 101 -8.65 -2.98 3.48
C ALA A 101 -7.80 -3.12 4.74
N TRP A 102 -6.57 -3.65 4.67
CA TRP A 102 -5.92 -4.20 5.86
C TRP A 102 -5.90 -3.29 7.08
N TRP A 103 -6.00 -1.95 7.07
CA TRP A 103 -6.49 -1.30 8.29
C TRP A 103 -7.44 -0.06 8.17
N ALA A 104 -8.22 0.06 7.10
CA ALA A 104 -9.63 0.48 7.27
C ALA A 104 -10.47 -0.69 7.85
N ASN A 105 -9.82 -1.86 7.94
CA ASN A 105 -9.94 -2.85 9.00
C ASN A 105 -9.41 -2.42 10.39
N HIS A 106 -8.33 -1.66 10.64
CA HIS A 106 -7.91 -1.24 11.99
C HIS A 106 -7.18 0.12 12.06
N ARG A 107 -7.98 1.14 12.33
CA ARG A 107 -8.02 1.64 13.70
C ARG A 107 -9.42 1.35 14.25
N GLU A 108 -9.51 0.40 15.17
CA GLU A 108 -10.65 0.21 16.10
C GLU A 108 -12.05 0.05 15.47
N ARG A 109 -12.22 -0.71 14.38
CA ARG A 109 -13.55 -0.97 13.79
C ARG A 109 -13.82 -2.45 13.49
N PRO A 110 -14.68 -3.14 14.26
CA PRO A 110 -15.18 -4.48 13.92
C PRO A 110 -16.15 -4.50 12.72
N GLU A 111 -16.49 -3.35 12.13
CA GLU A 111 -17.44 -3.23 11.01
C GLU A 111 -16.79 -3.29 9.62
N ALA A 112 -15.48 -3.53 9.56
CA ALA A 112 -14.74 -3.33 8.33
C ALA A 112 -14.96 -4.43 7.25
N ASP A 113 -15.53 -5.58 7.63
CA ASP A 113 -16.11 -6.53 6.68
C ASP A 113 -17.33 -5.95 5.92
N ALA A 114 -18.07 -4.99 6.50
CA ALA A 114 -19.19 -4.32 5.82
C ALA A 114 -18.73 -3.26 4.80
N LEU A 115 -17.50 -2.73 4.96
CA LEU A 115 -16.85 -1.79 4.04
C LEU A 115 -16.36 -2.45 2.75
N ALA A 116 -16.09 -3.76 2.78
CA ALA A 116 -15.78 -4.52 1.57
C ALA A 116 -17.04 -4.71 0.71
N SER A 117 -18.23 -4.76 1.34
CA SER A 117 -19.53 -4.89 0.65
C SER A 117 -20.14 -3.56 0.22
N ARG A 118 -19.77 -2.43 0.84
CA ARG A 118 -20.11 -1.07 0.40
C ARG A 118 -18.87 -0.47 -0.22
N GLY A 119 -18.75 -0.54 -1.55
CA GLY A 119 -17.53 -0.22 -2.30
C GLY A 119 -16.70 0.91 -1.67
N CYS A 120 -15.38 0.75 -1.58
CA CYS A 120 -14.49 1.80 -1.09
C CYS A 120 -14.21 2.85 -2.18
N GLU A 121 -13.73 4.03 -1.78
CA GLU A 121 -13.16 5.01 -2.70
C GLU A 121 -12.08 4.35 -3.59
N PRO A 122 -12.15 4.48 -4.93
CA PRO A 122 -11.12 3.97 -5.84
C PRO A 122 -9.74 4.58 -5.54
N PHE A 123 -8.66 3.83 -5.75
CA PHE A 123 -7.31 4.29 -5.40
C PHE A 123 -6.94 5.62 -6.05
N ARG A 124 -7.24 5.75 -7.35
CA ARG A 124 -7.01 6.99 -8.08
C ARG A 124 -7.79 8.17 -7.50
N ALA A 125 -9.04 7.95 -7.08
CA ALA A 125 -9.87 8.98 -6.47
C ALA A 125 -9.27 9.43 -5.14
N TYR A 126 -8.88 8.47 -4.29
CA TYR A 126 -8.18 8.73 -3.03
C TYR A 126 -6.89 9.55 -3.22
N LEU A 127 -6.02 9.12 -4.14
CA LEU A 127 -4.75 9.82 -4.40
C LEU A 127 -4.97 11.22 -4.97
N THR A 128 -5.98 11.38 -5.84
CA THR A 128 -6.35 12.68 -6.42
C THR A 128 -6.87 13.61 -5.34
N ARG A 129 -7.80 13.13 -4.50
CA ARG A 129 -8.42 13.91 -3.41
C ARG A 129 -7.39 14.42 -2.41
N LEU A 130 -6.34 13.63 -2.17
CA LEU A 130 -5.26 13.97 -1.26
C LEU A 130 -4.07 14.67 -1.92
N GLY A 131 -4.10 14.89 -3.23
CA GLY A 131 -2.98 15.51 -3.95
C GLY A 131 -1.69 14.68 -3.89
N LEU A 132 -1.80 13.35 -3.80
CA LEU A 132 -0.69 12.40 -3.66
C LEU A 132 -0.20 11.84 -5.00
N LEU A 133 -0.73 12.36 -6.12
CA LEU A 133 -0.27 12.00 -7.45
C LEU A 133 1.11 12.61 -7.71
N THR A 134 2.00 11.80 -8.26
CA THR A 134 3.29 12.26 -8.78
C THR A 134 3.09 13.19 -9.99
N PRO A 135 4.07 14.02 -10.35
CA PRO A 135 4.00 14.86 -11.54
C PRO A 135 3.71 14.07 -12.84
N GLU A 136 4.24 12.85 -12.92
CA GLU A 136 4.01 11.93 -14.05
C GLU A 136 2.56 11.44 -14.09
N GLU A 137 2.02 10.98 -12.96
CA GLU A 137 0.61 10.57 -12.86
C GLU A 137 -0.33 11.74 -13.19
N LEU A 138 -0.01 12.96 -12.75
CA LEU A 138 -0.77 14.16 -13.12
C LEU A 138 -0.72 14.43 -14.63
N HIS A 139 0.42 14.21 -15.27
CA HIS A 139 0.55 14.35 -16.72
C HIS A 139 -0.28 13.28 -17.47
N LEU A 140 -0.19 12.02 -17.05
CA LEU A 140 -0.98 10.92 -17.60
C LEU A 140 -2.49 11.20 -17.47
N ALA A 141 -2.93 11.67 -16.30
CA ALA A 141 -4.34 12.00 -16.06
C ALA A 141 -4.84 13.12 -17.01
N LYS A 142 -3.99 14.10 -17.33
CA LYS A 142 -4.33 15.15 -18.31
C LYS A 142 -4.48 14.60 -19.72
N ILE A 143 -3.56 13.73 -20.16
CA ILE A 143 -3.62 13.10 -21.48
C ILE A 143 -4.91 12.30 -21.64
N GLU A 144 -5.26 11.47 -20.66
CA GLU A 144 -6.49 10.67 -20.67
C GLU A 144 -7.76 11.55 -20.75
N ARG A 145 -7.79 12.65 -20.00
CA ARG A 145 -8.90 13.60 -20.05
C ARG A 145 -9.07 14.24 -21.43
N HIS A 146 -7.97 14.61 -22.08
CA HIS A 146 -8.00 15.14 -23.45
C HIS A 146 -8.49 14.11 -24.46
N ARG A 147 -8.09 12.84 -24.34
CA ARG A 147 -8.56 11.75 -25.22
C ARG A 147 -10.06 11.49 -25.08
N ARG A 148 -10.61 11.54 -23.87
CA ARG A 148 -12.06 11.36 -23.64
C ARG A 148 -12.91 12.53 -24.15
N ALA A 149 -12.36 13.73 -24.22
CA ALA A 149 -13.09 14.94 -24.64
C ALA A 149 -13.15 15.13 -26.17
N ASN A 150 -12.27 14.46 -26.92
CA ASN A 150 -12.21 14.50 -28.39
C ASN A 150 -12.27 13.06 -28.95
N PRO A 151 -13.45 12.42 -28.98
CA PRO A 151 -13.65 11.09 -29.54
C PRO A 151 -13.48 11.04 -31.06
#